data_AF-A0A4R8H024-F1
#
_entry.id   AF-A0A4R8H024-F1
#
_cell.length_a   1.000
_cell.length_b   1.000
_cell.length_c   1.000
_cell.angle_alpha   90.00
_cell.angle_beta   90.00
_cell.angle_gamma   90.00
#
_symmetry.space_group_name_H-M   'P 1'
#
loop_
_entity.id
_entity.type
_entity.pdbx_description
1 polymer ?
#
loop_
_entity_poly.entity_id
_entity_poly.type
_entity_poly.pdbx_seq_one_letter_code
_entity_poly.pdbx_strand_id
1 'polypeptide(L)'
;MERIELEPCYPKGQTLKMQLEKIKEEYNEVLEASKLSHKIQELLDLKQTIVGYYHIQHGQKWKNKLLDSKLAKKPYYSEKSLEYFWRYYDDPNVREKFKIKIGELFWLADIVINQMISKDLLKIFLGHHKQKLESRKKQWAKENKKENKEVI
;
A
#
# COMPACT_ATOMS: atom_id res chain seq x y z
N MET A 1 -11.91 12.38 9.96
CA MET A 1 -11.81 11.21 9.05
C MET A 1 -11.17 10.09 9.86
N GLU A 2 -11.77 8.89 9.89
CA GLU A 2 -11.14 7.75 10.55
C GLU A 2 -9.91 7.36 9.74
N ARG A 3 -8.79 7.11 10.42
CA ARG A 3 -7.53 6.85 9.75
C ARG A 3 -7.37 5.35 9.54
N ILE A 4 -7.02 4.94 8.32
CA ILE A 4 -6.65 3.55 8.06
C ILE A 4 -5.31 3.27 8.74
N GLU A 5 -5.35 2.48 9.80
CA GLU A 5 -4.16 2.06 10.54
C GLU A 5 -3.65 0.73 9.99
N LEU A 6 -2.39 0.73 9.54
CA LEU A 6 -1.68 -0.44 9.03
C LEU A 6 -0.39 -0.62 9.83
N GLU A 7 0.02 -1.86 10.02
CA GLU A 7 1.29 -2.22 10.64
C GLU A 7 2.21 -2.91 9.62
N PRO A 8 3.54 -2.85 9.78
CA PRO A 8 4.46 -3.49 8.85
C PRO A 8 4.20 -5.00 8.75
N CYS A 9 3.97 -5.49 7.53
CA CYS A 9 3.68 -6.88 7.26
C CYS A 9 4.32 -7.30 5.93
N TYR A 10 5.40 -8.10 6.00
CA TYR A 10 6.14 -8.59 4.84
C TYR A 10 6.96 -9.84 5.22
N PRO A 11 7.35 -10.69 4.26
CA PRO A 11 8.12 -11.90 4.54
C PRO A 11 9.53 -11.57 5.06
N LYS A 12 10.09 -12.47 5.87
CA LYS A 12 11.46 -12.32 6.40
C LYS A 12 12.46 -12.26 5.24
N GLY A 13 13.52 -11.46 5.39
CA GLY A 13 14.57 -11.31 4.37
C GLY A 13 14.22 -10.38 3.21
N GLN A 14 13.04 -9.76 3.21
CA GLN A 14 12.69 -8.72 2.24
C GLN A 14 13.68 -7.56 2.25
N THR A 15 14.06 -7.12 1.05
CA THR A 15 14.94 -5.97 0.82
C THR A 15 14.14 -4.78 0.31
N LEU A 16 14.75 -3.59 0.33
CA LEU A 16 14.14 -2.39 -0.27
C LEU A 16 13.81 -2.59 -1.76
N LYS A 17 14.71 -3.24 -2.52
CA LYS A 17 14.48 -3.51 -3.94
C LYS A 17 13.26 -4.42 -4.14
N MET A 18 13.13 -5.47 -3.35
CA MET A 18 11.99 -6.40 -3.42
C MET A 18 10.68 -5.70 -3.04
N GLN A 19 10.68 -4.83 -2.03
CA GLN A 19 9.50 -4.03 -1.70
C GLN A 19 9.16 -3.02 -2.79
N LEU A 20 10.14 -2.42 -3.47
CA LEU A 20 9.89 -1.52 -4.60
C LEU A 20 9.22 -2.25 -5.76
N GLU A 21 9.70 -3.43 -6.13
CA GLU A 21 9.04 -4.24 -7.16
C GLU A 21 7.63 -4.64 -6.71
N LYS A 22 7.44 -5.00 -5.43
CA LYS A 22 6.11 -5.30 -4.92
C LYS A 22 5.18 -4.09 -4.97
N ILE A 23 5.65 -2.89 -4.63
CA ILE A 23 4.87 -1.65 -4.78
C ILE A 23 4.44 -1.44 -6.24
N LYS A 24 5.31 -1.73 -7.21
CA LYS A 24 4.95 -1.63 -8.63
C LYS A 24 3.90 -2.68 -9.04
N GLU A 25 4.01 -3.90 -8.52
CA GLU A 25 3.00 -4.95 -8.74
C GLU A 25 1.63 -4.50 -8.20
N GLU A 26 1.53 -4.15 -6.92
CA GLU A 26 0.28 -3.70 -6.29
C GLU A 26 -0.29 -2.46 -7.00
N TYR A 27 0.58 -1.56 -7.47
CA TYR A 27 0.19 -0.41 -8.29
C TYR A 27 -0.45 -0.82 -9.62
N ASN A 28 0.12 -1.84 -10.29
CA ASN A 28 -0.46 -2.39 -11.53
C ASN A 28 -1.79 -3.12 -11.25
N GLU A 29 -1.92 -3.82 -10.12
CA GLU A 29 -3.18 -4.45 -9.73
C GLU A 29 -4.30 -3.40 -9.55
N VAL A 30 -3.98 -2.23 -8.95
CA VAL A 30 -4.92 -1.09 -8.87
C VAL A 30 -5.32 -0.57 -10.26
N LEU A 31 -4.37 -0.53 -11.22
CA LEU A 31 -4.65 -0.11 -12.61
C LEU A 31 -5.59 -1.08 -13.32
N GLU A 32 -5.33 -2.37 -13.18
CA GLU A 32 -6.06 -3.45 -13.86
C GLU A 32 -7.44 -3.72 -13.25
N ALA A 33 -7.68 -3.26 -12.02
CA ALA A 33 -8.95 -3.40 -11.32
C ALA A 33 -10.09 -2.61 -12.01
N SER A 34 -10.96 -3.35 -12.71
CA SER A 34 -12.14 -2.79 -13.39
C SER A 34 -13.32 -2.50 -12.47
N LYS A 35 -13.41 -3.19 -11.32
CA LYS A 35 -14.47 -3.00 -10.32
C LYS A 35 -13.98 -2.12 -9.18
N LEU A 36 -14.84 -1.21 -8.72
CA LEU A 36 -14.55 -0.34 -7.59
C LEU A 36 -14.13 -1.13 -6.34
N SER A 37 -14.85 -2.20 -6.01
CA SER A 37 -14.54 -3.03 -4.84
C SER A 37 -13.13 -3.64 -4.90
N HIS A 38 -12.71 -4.11 -6.07
CA HIS A 38 -11.36 -4.65 -6.28
C HIS A 38 -10.33 -3.53 -6.19
N LYS A 39 -10.60 -2.40 -6.84
CA LYS A 39 -9.71 -1.22 -6.80
C LYS A 39 -9.45 -0.76 -5.37
N ILE A 40 -10.45 -0.77 -4.49
CA ILE A 40 -10.30 -0.46 -3.07
C ILE A 40 -9.42 -1.49 -2.34
N GLN A 41 -9.56 -2.78 -2.66
CA GLN A 41 -8.73 -3.84 -2.08
C GLN A 41 -7.26 -3.67 -2.49
N GLU A 42 -7.00 -3.47 -3.79
CA GLU A 42 -5.63 -3.30 -4.27
C GLU A 42 -5.01 -1.99 -3.75
N LEU A 43 -5.80 -0.93 -3.52
CA LEU A 43 -5.31 0.28 -2.86
C LEU A 43 -4.90 0.02 -1.39
N LEU A 44 -5.62 -0.85 -0.67
CA LEU A 44 -5.23 -1.25 0.68
C LEU A 44 -3.94 -2.07 0.67
N ASP A 45 -3.79 -3.00 -0.27
CA ASP A 45 -2.60 -3.84 -0.41
C ASP A 45 -1.37 -3.01 -0.85
N LEU A 46 -1.56 -2.04 -1.75
CA LEU A 46 -0.55 -1.04 -2.10
C LEU A 46 -0.10 -0.25 -0.88
N LYS A 47 -1.04 0.28 -0.07
CA LYS A 47 -0.69 0.99 1.17
C LYS A 47 0.09 0.10 2.13
N GLN A 48 -0.33 -1.16 2.28
CA GLN A 48 0.31 -2.12 3.15
C GLN A 48 1.76 -2.41 2.74
N THR A 49 2.02 -2.50 1.43
CA THR A 49 3.37 -2.68 0.90
C THR A 49 4.23 -1.44 1.09
N ILE A 50 3.68 -0.24 0.92
CA ILE A 50 4.39 1.02 1.22
C ILE A 50 4.79 1.12 2.69
N VAL A 51 3.92 0.68 3.61
CA VAL A 51 4.26 0.59 5.05
C VAL A 51 5.44 -0.36 5.27
N GLY A 52 5.45 -1.51 4.58
CA GLY A 52 6.58 -2.45 4.59
C GLY A 52 7.88 -1.80 4.14
N TYR A 53 7.87 -1.10 2.99
CA TYR A 53 9.01 -0.37 2.46
C TYR A 53 9.57 0.67 3.47
N TYR A 54 8.71 1.52 4.04
CA TYR A 54 9.13 2.52 5.01
C TYR A 54 9.69 1.88 6.30
N HIS A 55 9.13 0.75 6.73
CA HIS A 55 9.62 0.01 7.89
C HIS A 55 11.01 -0.59 7.64
N ILE A 56 11.27 -1.17 6.46
CA ILE A 56 12.61 -1.67 6.12
C ILE A 56 13.60 -0.50 6.05
N GLN A 57 13.21 0.64 5.47
CA GLN A 57 14.11 1.78 5.30
C GLN A 57 14.43 2.51 6.61
N HIS A 58 13.49 2.56 7.55
CA HIS A 58 13.56 3.46 8.71
C HIS A 58 13.37 2.78 10.07
N GLY A 59 13.16 1.46 10.10
CA GLY A 59 12.88 0.69 11.30
C GLY A 59 11.69 1.25 12.06
N GLN A 60 11.79 1.33 13.39
CA GLN A 60 10.72 1.82 14.28
C GLN A 60 10.30 3.28 14.02
N LYS A 61 11.13 4.07 13.33
CA LYS A 61 10.82 5.47 12.99
C LYS A 61 9.97 5.61 11.73
N TRP A 62 9.54 4.50 11.12
CA TRP A 62 8.80 4.50 9.86
C TRP A 62 7.52 5.34 9.90
N LYS A 63 6.76 5.29 11.00
CA LYS A 63 5.54 6.11 11.17
C LYS A 63 5.92 7.58 11.01
N ASN A 64 6.88 8.06 11.80
CA ASN A 64 7.32 9.46 11.72
C ASN A 64 7.79 9.84 10.32
N LYS A 65 8.50 8.96 9.61
CA LYS A 65 8.98 9.23 8.24
C LYS A 65 7.87 9.23 7.18
N LEU A 66 6.89 8.34 7.32
CA LEU A 66 5.71 8.30 6.44
C LEU A 66 4.80 9.52 6.69
N LEU A 67 4.71 9.94 7.96
CA LEU A 67 3.94 11.10 8.43
C LEU A 67 4.63 12.44 8.20
N ASP A 68 5.95 12.47 8.01
CA ASP A 68 6.67 13.70 7.69
C ASP A 68 6.58 14.05 6.19
N SER A 69 5.83 13.27 5.40
CA SER A 69 5.53 13.64 4.02
C SER A 69 4.83 15.01 3.97
N LYS A 70 5.15 15.84 2.97
CA LYS A 70 4.49 17.14 2.75
C LYS A 70 2.96 17.00 2.63
N LEU A 71 2.46 15.81 2.32
CA LEU A 71 1.03 15.52 2.13
C LEU A 71 0.30 15.19 3.43
N ALA A 72 0.99 14.55 4.38
CA ALA A 72 0.46 14.39 5.74
C ALA A 72 0.07 15.73 6.39
N LYS A 73 0.79 16.79 6.00
CA LYS A 73 0.62 18.17 6.48
C LYS A 73 -0.38 18.98 5.65
N LYS A 74 -0.90 18.45 4.54
CA LYS A 74 -1.89 19.12 3.67
C LYS A 74 -3.11 18.21 3.48
N PRO A 75 -4.14 18.32 4.34
CA PRO A 75 -5.24 17.37 4.39
C PRO A 75 -6.31 17.55 3.29
N TYR A 76 -6.07 18.40 2.28
CA TYR A 76 -7.09 18.77 1.30
C TYR A 76 -6.60 18.52 -0.12
N TYR A 77 -7.05 17.39 -0.66
CA TYR A 77 -7.05 17.14 -2.08
C TYR A 77 -8.50 17.15 -2.55
N SER A 78 -8.83 18.11 -3.41
CA SER A 78 -10.15 18.28 -4.02
C SER A 78 -10.45 17.15 -5.01
N GLU A 79 -11.68 17.03 -5.51
CA GLU A 79 -12.01 16.11 -6.63
C GLU A 79 -11.05 16.29 -7.83
N LYS A 80 -10.64 17.54 -8.12
CA LYS A 80 -9.63 17.84 -9.15
C LYS A 80 -8.29 17.16 -8.88
N SER A 81 -7.96 16.90 -7.63
CA SER A 81 -6.72 16.21 -7.23
C SER A 81 -6.81 14.70 -7.41
N LEU A 82 -8.02 14.13 -7.32
CA LEU A 82 -8.32 12.75 -7.68
C LEU A 82 -8.33 12.56 -9.19
N GLU A 83 -8.97 13.46 -9.94
CA GLU A 83 -8.84 13.49 -11.40
C GLU A 83 -7.38 13.66 -11.83
N TYR A 84 -6.62 14.53 -11.16
CA TYR A 84 -5.20 14.69 -11.41
C TYR A 84 -4.44 13.41 -11.07
N PHE A 85 -4.73 12.76 -9.94
CA PHE A 85 -4.18 11.44 -9.61
C PHE A 85 -4.43 10.46 -10.73
N TRP A 86 -5.68 10.22 -11.13
CA TRP A 86 -6.03 9.26 -12.18
C TRP A 86 -5.47 9.62 -13.55
N ARG A 87 -5.48 10.90 -13.96
CA ARG A 87 -4.82 11.38 -15.20
C ARG A 87 -3.31 11.16 -15.17
N TYR A 88 -2.69 11.35 -14.02
CA TYR A 88 -1.27 11.09 -13.82
C TYR A 88 -0.99 9.57 -13.73
N TYR A 89 -1.99 8.77 -13.34
CA TYR A 89 -1.96 7.32 -13.15
C TYR A 89 -2.09 6.54 -14.47
N ASP A 90 -2.93 7.03 -15.39
CA ASP A 90 -3.19 6.43 -16.71
C ASP A 90 -2.17 6.85 -17.79
N ASP A 91 -1.23 7.77 -17.49
CA ASP A 91 -0.20 8.20 -18.45
C ASP A 91 0.95 7.18 -18.53
N PRO A 92 1.17 6.52 -19.69
CA PRO A 92 2.24 5.54 -19.87
C PRO A 92 3.64 6.11 -19.65
N ASN A 93 3.84 7.41 -19.88
CA ASN A 93 5.13 8.06 -19.69
C ASN A 93 5.46 8.32 -18.22
N VAL A 94 4.45 8.34 -17.34
CA VAL A 94 4.63 8.43 -15.87
C VAL A 94 5.01 7.07 -15.31
N ARG A 95 4.47 5.98 -15.88
CA ARG A 95 4.81 4.57 -15.56
C ARG A 95 6.32 4.31 -15.67
N GLU A 96 7.01 5.01 -16.57
CA GLU A 96 8.45 4.90 -16.81
C GLU A 96 9.30 5.88 -15.99
N LYS A 97 8.71 7.02 -15.55
CA LYS A 97 9.43 8.12 -14.91
C LYS A 97 9.40 8.14 -13.38
N PHE A 98 8.69 7.22 -12.72
CA PHE A 98 8.51 7.06 -11.26
C PHE A 98 9.32 8.03 -10.38
N LYS A 99 8.89 9.31 -10.39
CA LYS A 99 9.33 10.36 -9.47
C LYS A 99 8.22 10.76 -8.51
N ILE A 100 7.11 10.00 -8.48
CA ILE A 100 6.16 10.06 -7.38
C ILE A 100 6.91 9.55 -6.16
N LYS A 101 7.02 10.38 -5.11
CA LYS A 101 7.62 9.91 -3.87
C LYS A 101 6.68 8.86 -3.30
N ILE A 102 7.19 7.68 -2.94
CA ILE A 102 6.37 6.54 -2.45
C ILE A 102 5.40 6.95 -1.33
N GLY A 103 5.81 7.88 -0.47
CA GLY A 103 4.91 8.44 0.55
C GLY A 103 3.69 9.17 -0.03
N GLU A 104 3.81 9.83 -1.18
CA GLU A 104 2.69 10.51 -1.84
C GLU A 104 1.64 9.52 -2.33
N LEU A 105 2.08 8.38 -2.88
CA LEU A 105 1.20 7.29 -3.31
C LEU A 105 0.37 6.72 -2.14
N PHE A 106 0.97 6.58 -0.96
CA PHE A 106 0.26 6.13 0.25
C PHE A 106 -0.88 7.07 0.64
N TRP A 107 -0.64 8.37 0.58
CA TRP A 107 -1.63 9.39 0.95
C TRP A 107 -2.74 9.52 -0.09
N LEU A 108 -2.41 9.43 -1.38
CA LEU A 108 -3.41 9.43 -2.45
C LEU A 108 -4.34 8.22 -2.34
N ALA A 109 -3.78 7.03 -2.09
CA ALA A 109 -4.59 5.84 -1.84
C ALA A 109 -5.53 6.00 -0.63
N ASP A 110 -5.04 6.61 0.46
CA ASP A 110 -5.86 6.90 1.64
C ASP A 110 -7.05 7.82 1.32
N ILE A 111 -6.82 8.85 0.52
CA ILE A 111 -7.87 9.80 0.11
C ILE A 111 -8.89 9.11 -0.80
N VAL A 112 -8.43 8.38 -1.81
CA VAL A 112 -9.28 7.64 -2.74
C VAL A 112 -10.21 6.71 -1.95
N ILE A 113 -9.66 5.91 -1.04
CA ILE A 113 -10.46 4.98 -0.23
C ILE A 113 -11.49 5.75 0.60
N ASN A 114 -11.09 6.81 1.31
CA ASN A 114 -12.01 7.55 2.17
C ASN A 114 -13.10 8.34 1.41
N GLN A 115 -12.87 8.70 0.15
CA GLN A 115 -13.87 9.39 -0.67
C GLN A 115 -14.81 8.44 -1.40
N MET A 116 -14.35 7.24 -1.76
CA MET A 116 -15.10 6.33 -2.62
C MET A 116 -16.08 5.40 -1.88
N ILE A 117 -15.93 5.22 -0.57
CA ILE A 117 -16.77 4.28 0.19
C ILE A 117 -17.24 4.83 1.54
N SER A 118 -18.42 4.38 1.97
CA SER A 118 -18.94 4.68 3.30
C SER A 118 -18.08 4.03 4.39
N LYS A 119 -18.18 4.55 5.62
CA LYS A 119 -17.43 4.02 6.78
C LYS A 119 -17.73 2.53 7.03
N ASP A 120 -18.98 2.10 6.85
CA ASP A 120 -19.36 0.71 7.10
C ASP A 120 -18.79 -0.23 6.04
N LEU A 121 -18.76 0.19 4.78
CA LEU A 121 -18.07 -0.55 3.72
C LEU A 121 -16.56 -0.60 3.97
N LEU A 122 -15.96 0.51 4.42
CA LEU A 122 -14.53 0.55 4.77
C LEU A 122 -14.20 -0.47 5.85
N LYS A 123 -15.03 -0.62 6.89
CA LYS A 123 -14.85 -1.63 7.93
C LYS A 123 -14.86 -3.05 7.36
N ILE A 124 -15.75 -3.34 6.40
CA ILE A 124 -15.80 -4.65 5.73
C ILE A 124 -14.50 -4.89 4.93
N PHE A 125 -14.07 -3.92 4.13
CA PHE A 125 -12.82 -4.03 3.36
C PHE A 125 -11.60 -4.21 4.26
N LEU A 126 -11.50 -3.47 5.37
CA LEU A 126 -10.45 -3.64 6.36
C LEU A 126 -10.49 -5.03 7.01
N GLY A 127 -11.69 -5.56 7.27
CA GLY A 127 -11.88 -6.93 7.74
C GLY A 127 -11.33 -7.98 6.77
N HIS A 128 -11.69 -7.87 5.48
CA HIS A 128 -11.18 -8.76 4.43
C HIS A 128 -9.67 -8.64 4.26
N HIS A 129 -9.14 -7.41 4.26
CA HIS A 129 -7.71 -7.15 4.15
C HIS A 129 -6.95 -7.78 5.33
N LYS A 130 -7.44 -7.62 6.57
CA LYS A 130 -6.85 -8.27 7.76
C LYS A 130 -6.81 -9.80 7.63
N GLN A 131 -7.89 -10.41 7.14
CA GLN A 131 -7.92 -11.87 6.91
C GLN A 131 -6.90 -12.30 5.85
N LYS A 132 -6.76 -11.56 4.75
CA LYS A 132 -5.74 -11.78 3.71
C LYS A 132 -4.33 -11.75 4.32
N LEU A 133 -4.03 -10.76 5.15
CA LEU A 133 -2.73 -10.63 5.81
C LEU A 133 -2.43 -11.77 6.78
N GLU A 134 -3.40 -12.18 7.60
CA GLU A 134 -3.21 -13.31 8.52
C GLU A 134 -2.95 -14.62 7.76
N SER A 135 -3.61 -14.81 6.62
CA SER A 135 -3.33 -15.94 5.72
C SER A 135 -1.89 -15.90 5.18
N ARG A 136 -1.44 -14.73 4.69
CA ARG A 136 -0.07 -14.53 4.19
C ARG A 136 0.99 -14.75 5.26
N LYS A 137 0.79 -14.25 6.49
CA LYS A 137 1.71 -14.49 7.61
C LYS A 137 1.89 -15.98 7.89
N LYS A 138 0.81 -16.76 7.85
CA LYS A 138 0.87 -18.23 8.01
C LYS A 138 1.63 -18.90 6.87
N GLN A 139 1.45 -18.44 5.64
CA GLN A 139 2.19 -18.94 4.48
C GLN A 139 3.69 -18.70 4.63
N TRP A 140 4.10 -17.46 4.89
CA TRP A 140 5.52 -17.10 5.04
C TRP A 140 6.17 -17.83 6.22
N ALA A 141 5.44 -18.04 7.31
CA ALA A 141 5.95 -18.82 8.44
C ALA A 141 6.23 -20.29 8.06
N LYS A 142 5.47 -20.89 7.13
CA LYS A 142 5.74 -22.23 6.62
C LYS A 142 6.96 -22.26 5.70
N GLU A 143 7.09 -21.27 4.82
CA GLU A 143 8.22 -21.13 3.89
C GLU A 143 9.54 -20.98 4.67
N ASN A 144 9.58 -20.10 5.67
CA ASN A 144 10.74 -19.91 6.54
C ASN A 144 11.15 -21.19 7.31
N LYS A 145 10.19 -22.06 7.65
CA LYS A 145 10.47 -23.33 8.34
C LYS A 145 11.05 -24.40 7.41
N LYS A 146 10.73 -24.35 6.11
CA LYS A 146 11.27 -25.26 5.10
C LYS A 146 12.72 -24.91 4.79
N GLU A 147 13.01 -23.62 4.57
CA GLU A 147 14.38 -23.14 4.32
C GLU A 147 15.35 -23.56 5.44
N ASN A 148 14.92 -23.48 6.71
CA ASN A 148 15.77 -23.90 7.83
C ASN A 148 15.99 -25.43 7.93
N LYS A 149 15.17 -26.26 7.26
CA LYS A 149 15.32 -27.72 7.27
C LYS A 149 16.19 -28.25 6.14
N GLU A 150 16.31 -27.51 5.04
CA GLU A 150 17.13 -27.89 3.87
C GLU A 150 18.60 -27.46 4.02
N VAL A 151 18.92 -26.70 5.06
CA VAL A 151 20.28 -26.18 5.36
C VAL A 151 20.99 -27.03 6.44
N ILE A 152 20.43 -28.18 6.85
CA ILE A 152 21.01 -29.10 7.85
C ILE A 152 21.39 -30.42 7.20
#